data_AF-A0A817B606-F1
#
_entry.id   AF-A0A817B606-F1
#
_cell.length_a   1.000
_cell.length_b   1.000
_cell.length_c   1.000
_cell.angle_alpha   90.00
_cell.angle_beta   90.00
_cell.angle_gamma   90.00
#
_symmetry.space_group_name_H-M   'P 1'
#
loop_
_entity.id
_entity.type
_entity.pdbx_description
1 polymer ?
#
loop_
_entity_poly.entity_id
_entity_poly.type
_entity_poly.pdbx_seq_one_letter_code
_entity_poly.pdbx_strand_id
1 'polypeptide(L)'
;MLTKCSTDIFEPCRGYDYATELTFMPDATDSRLLGRSLPINIRNALQNEPTTANFHVFCMRPENFSADPILSTFYKMLTVSPDLEGRTFVSTIESRRYPIFGVQWHPEKNGFEWRVNTTIPHTKNSVEVMQYMANFFTDQARHNTNHFDSLQDELKYLIYQYTPEFYDLDKSHFQQVYFFSE
;
A
#
# COMPACT_ATOMS: atom_id res chain seq x y z
N MET A 1 -1.08 -13.81 -14.04
CA MET A 1 -0.55 -15.10 -13.54
C MET A 1 0.94 -14.91 -13.30
N LEU A 2 1.33 -14.49 -12.10
CA LEU A 2 2.74 -14.42 -11.70
C LEU A 2 3.01 -15.61 -10.78
N THR A 3 4.12 -16.29 -11.04
CA THR A 3 4.69 -17.48 -10.39
C THR A 3 4.20 -18.84 -10.89
N LYS A 4 5.10 -19.55 -11.58
CA LYS A 4 5.25 -21.00 -11.47
C LYS A 4 6.74 -21.32 -11.29
N CYS A 5 7.06 -21.97 -10.17
CA CYS A 5 8.29 -22.71 -9.82
C CYS A 5 9.59 -21.94 -9.53
N SER A 6 9.93 -21.77 -8.24
CA SER A 6 10.85 -22.70 -7.51
C SER A 6 11.73 -22.09 -6.40
N THR A 7 11.43 -20.89 -5.91
CA THR A 7 11.83 -20.41 -4.57
C THR A 7 10.75 -19.48 -4.05
N ASP A 8 10.30 -19.67 -2.80
CA ASP A 8 9.48 -18.66 -2.13
C ASP A 8 10.35 -17.42 -1.94
N ILE A 9 10.08 -16.39 -2.75
CA ILE A 9 10.84 -15.14 -2.75
C ILE A 9 10.47 -14.27 -1.54
N PHE A 10 9.33 -14.58 -0.91
CA PHE A 10 8.93 -14.02 0.37
C PHE A 10 9.42 -14.92 1.51
N GLU A 11 9.81 -14.30 2.61
CA GLU A 11 10.20 -15.02 3.82
C GLU A 11 9.39 -14.54 5.03
N PRO A 12 9.22 -15.39 6.06
CA PRO A 12 8.61 -14.96 7.31
C PRO A 12 9.32 -13.75 7.94
N CYS A 13 8.55 -12.76 8.35
CA CYS A 13 9.06 -11.55 8.98
C CYS A 13 8.17 -11.06 10.12
N ARG A 14 8.74 -10.24 11.01
CA ARG A 14 8.02 -9.63 12.13
C ARG A 14 7.41 -8.29 11.71
N GLY A 15 6.43 -8.34 10.80
CA GLY A 15 5.84 -7.18 10.15
C GLY A 15 4.42 -6.80 10.61
N TYR A 16 4.01 -7.23 11.80
CA TYR A 16 2.60 -7.21 12.20
C TYR A 16 2.32 -6.26 13.37
N ASP A 17 1.30 -5.40 13.20
CA ASP A 17 0.80 -4.44 14.17
C ASP A 17 1.90 -3.52 14.71
N TYR A 18 2.54 -2.80 13.77
CA TYR A 18 3.45 -1.70 14.07
C TYR A 18 3.36 -0.62 12.98
N ALA A 19 3.81 0.59 13.31
CA ALA A 19 3.97 1.68 12.36
C ALA A 19 5.45 2.03 12.20
N THR A 20 5.86 2.38 10.99
CA THR A 20 7.26 2.72 10.66
C THR A 20 7.34 3.80 9.58
N GLU A 21 8.49 4.43 9.51
CA GLU A 21 8.92 5.29 8.42
C GLU A 21 9.38 4.48 7.18
N LEU A 22 9.54 5.16 6.06
CA LEU A 22 10.05 4.63 4.80
C LEU A 22 11.46 5.15 4.54
N THR A 23 12.40 4.24 4.31
CA THR A 23 13.72 4.57 3.78
C THR A 23 13.66 4.63 2.26
N PHE A 24 13.88 5.80 1.69
CA PHE A 24 13.81 6.02 0.24
C PHE A 24 15.06 5.49 -0.46
N MET A 25 14.86 4.70 -1.50
CA MET A 25 15.92 4.17 -2.36
C MET A 25 16.22 5.14 -3.50
N PRO A 26 17.40 5.06 -4.15
CA PRO A 26 17.76 5.95 -5.26
C PRO A 26 16.71 6.01 -6.37
N ASP A 27 16.10 4.86 -6.70
CA ASP A 27 15.04 4.70 -7.70
C ASP A 27 13.77 5.52 -7.41
N ALA A 28 13.55 5.96 -6.15
CA ALA A 28 12.43 6.83 -5.78
C ALA A 28 12.53 8.24 -6.35
N THR A 29 13.74 8.77 -6.57
CA THR A 29 13.98 10.17 -6.96
C THR A 29 13.21 10.56 -8.22
N ASP A 30 13.23 9.67 -9.22
CA ASP A 30 12.56 9.85 -10.52
C ASP A 30 11.34 8.91 -10.66
N SER A 31 10.74 8.51 -9.54
CA SER A 31 9.52 7.71 -9.53
C SER A 31 8.28 8.57 -9.76
N ARG A 32 7.19 7.96 -10.22
CA ARG A 32 5.91 8.67 -10.36
C ARG A 32 5.26 8.86 -8.99
N LEU A 33 5.29 7.81 -8.16
CA LEU A 33 4.61 7.80 -6.87
C LEU A 33 5.33 8.60 -5.78
N LEU A 34 6.67 8.54 -5.70
CA LEU A 34 7.44 9.11 -4.58
C LEU A 34 8.56 10.07 -5.03
N GLY A 35 8.52 10.48 -6.30
CA GLY A 35 9.55 11.30 -6.93
C GLY A 35 9.39 12.79 -6.67
N ARG A 36 9.85 13.60 -7.63
CA ARG A 36 9.99 15.06 -7.47
C ARG A 36 8.69 15.81 -7.22
N SER A 37 7.56 15.27 -7.67
CA SER A 37 6.23 15.86 -7.45
C SER A 37 5.64 15.56 -6.06
N LEU A 38 6.28 14.70 -5.26
CA LEU A 38 5.85 14.41 -3.89
C LEU A 38 5.97 15.69 -3.03
N PRO A 39 4.87 16.18 -2.42
CA PRO A 39 4.92 17.36 -1.58
C PRO A 39 5.91 17.18 -0.42
N ILE A 40 6.67 18.24 -0.12
CA ILE A 40 7.78 18.16 0.85
C ILE A 40 7.34 17.76 2.26
N ASN A 41 6.16 18.19 2.70
CA ASN A 41 5.58 17.80 3.99
C ASN A 41 5.29 16.29 4.02
N ILE A 42 4.71 15.74 2.95
CA ILE A 42 4.41 14.31 2.83
C ILE A 42 5.70 13.49 2.76
N ARG A 43 6.69 13.96 2.01
CA ARG A 43 8.03 13.36 1.96
C ARG A 43 8.64 13.28 3.36
N ASN A 44 8.65 14.39 4.10
CA ASN A 44 9.22 14.44 5.44
C ASN A 44 8.48 13.52 6.41
N ALA A 45 7.15 13.49 6.35
CA ALA A 45 6.34 12.59 7.15
C ALA A 45 6.65 11.11 6.86
N LEU A 46 6.76 10.73 5.59
CA LEU A 46 7.12 9.37 5.20
C LEU A 46 8.52 8.97 5.65
N GLN A 47 9.49 9.89 5.66
CA GLN A 47 10.89 9.58 5.97
C GLN A 47 11.23 9.63 7.46
N ASN A 48 10.52 10.43 8.26
CA ASN A 48 10.95 10.75 9.63
C ASN A 48 9.90 10.43 10.69
N GLU A 49 8.71 9.97 10.30
CA GLU A 49 7.62 9.68 11.23
C GLU A 49 7.03 8.28 10.94
N PRO A 50 6.57 7.56 11.97
CA PRO A 50 5.94 6.25 11.82
C PRO A 50 4.53 6.38 11.25
N THR A 51 4.43 6.72 9.96
CA THR A 51 3.18 7.04 9.26
C THR A 51 2.63 5.88 8.45
N THR A 52 3.33 4.75 8.36
CA THR A 52 2.92 3.60 7.55
C THR A 52 2.52 2.41 8.44
N ALA A 53 1.26 1.99 8.35
CA ALA A 53 0.72 0.86 9.12
C ALA A 53 1.12 -0.48 8.49
N ASN A 54 1.72 -1.39 9.26
CA ASN A 54 2.19 -2.68 8.78
C ASN A 54 1.47 -3.84 9.48
N PHE A 55 0.85 -4.72 8.69
CA PHE A 55 0.05 -5.86 9.14
C PHE A 55 0.32 -7.11 8.28
N HIS A 56 1.60 -7.49 8.18
CA HIS A 56 2.05 -8.62 7.36
C HIS A 56 2.99 -9.55 8.14
N VAL A 57 3.05 -10.82 7.74
CA VAL A 57 3.94 -11.84 8.35
C VAL A 57 4.92 -12.44 7.36
N PHE A 58 4.89 -11.98 6.11
CA PHE A 58 5.81 -12.34 5.04
C PHE A 58 6.34 -11.09 4.37
N CYS A 59 7.63 -11.08 4.09
CA CYS A 59 8.34 -9.94 3.54
C CYS A 59 9.20 -10.34 2.35
N MET A 60 9.29 -9.45 1.36
CA MET A 60 10.29 -9.53 0.30
C MET A 60 11.58 -8.85 0.77
N ARG A 61 12.70 -9.58 0.78
CA ARG A 61 14.00 -8.97 1.08
C ARG A 61 14.55 -8.21 -0.13
N PRO A 62 15.22 -7.05 0.07
CA PRO A 62 15.81 -6.29 -1.04
C PRO A 62 16.77 -7.11 -1.90
N GLU A 63 17.51 -8.03 -1.27
CA GLU A 63 18.45 -8.94 -1.94
C GLU A 63 17.69 -9.92 -2.84
N ASN A 64 16.60 -10.52 -2.33
CA ASN A 64 15.75 -11.43 -3.10
C ASN A 64 15.07 -10.71 -4.27
N PHE A 65 14.55 -9.50 -4.04
CA PHE A 65 13.96 -8.68 -5.09
C PHE A 65 14.97 -8.36 -6.21
N SER A 66 16.20 -8.03 -5.83
CA SER A 66 17.26 -7.67 -6.77
C SER A 66 17.83 -8.90 -7.51
N ALA A 67 17.83 -10.06 -6.86
CA ALA A 67 18.28 -11.32 -7.43
C ALA A 67 17.26 -11.91 -8.42
N ASP A 68 15.97 -11.60 -8.27
CA ASP A 68 14.94 -12.02 -9.21
C ASP A 68 14.96 -11.13 -10.47
N PRO A 69 15.33 -11.66 -11.65
CA PRO A 69 15.46 -10.86 -12.87
C PRO A 69 14.11 -10.38 -13.41
N ILE A 70 13.01 -11.07 -13.11
CA ILE A 70 11.66 -10.66 -13.55
C ILE A 70 11.23 -9.45 -12.72
N LEU A 71 11.37 -9.52 -11.39
CA LEU A 71 10.98 -8.42 -10.50
C LEU A 71 11.85 -7.18 -10.69
N SER A 72 13.18 -7.33 -10.62
CA SER A 72 14.13 -6.21 -10.73
C SER A 72 14.06 -5.50 -12.09
N THR A 73 13.74 -6.22 -13.17
CA THR A 73 13.53 -5.65 -14.50
C THR A 73 12.15 -4.99 -14.62
N PHE A 74 11.10 -5.53 -14.00
CA PHE A 74 9.75 -5.00 -14.15
C PHE A 74 9.46 -3.81 -13.22
N TYR A 75 10.02 -3.83 -12.01
CA TYR A 75 9.72 -2.88 -10.93
C TYR A 75 10.96 -2.06 -10.53
N LYS A 76 10.71 -0.81 -10.15
CA LYS A 76 11.60 0.00 -9.32
C LYS A 76 11.30 -0.29 -7.86
N MET A 77 12.34 -0.52 -7.06
CA MET A 77 12.22 -0.56 -5.60
C MET A 77 12.32 0.88 -5.08
N LEU A 78 11.20 1.43 -4.61
CA LEU A 78 11.13 2.84 -4.22
C LEU A 78 11.52 3.04 -2.77
N THR A 79 11.01 2.20 -1.87
CA THR A 79 11.34 2.29 -0.45
C THR A 79 11.54 0.93 0.18
N VAL A 80 12.28 0.93 1.27
CA VAL A 80 12.43 -0.19 2.18
C VAL A 80 12.07 0.26 3.61
N SER A 81 11.70 -0.69 4.45
CA SER A 81 11.45 -0.47 5.88
C SER A 81 12.01 -1.63 6.71
N PRO A 82 12.34 -1.43 7.98
CA PRO A 82 12.71 -2.52 8.89
C PRO A 82 11.46 -3.24 9.42
N ASP A 83 11.53 -4.57 9.56
CA ASP A 83 10.60 -5.31 10.42
C ASP A 83 10.96 -5.12 11.91
N LEU A 84 10.17 -5.67 12.84
CA LEU A 84 10.41 -5.51 14.29
C LEU A 84 11.69 -6.22 14.79
N GLU A 85 12.35 -7.04 13.96
CA GLU A 85 13.67 -7.61 14.24
C GLU A 85 14.81 -6.77 13.61
N GLY A 86 14.47 -5.65 12.97
CA GLY A 86 15.43 -4.79 12.28
C GLY A 86 15.85 -5.32 10.91
N ARG A 87 15.20 -6.36 10.38
CA ARG A 87 15.51 -6.88 9.04
C ARG A 87 14.75 -6.08 7.99
N THR A 88 15.47 -5.52 7.04
CA THR A 88 14.91 -4.70 5.96
C THR A 88 14.03 -5.51 5.02
N PHE A 89 12.93 -4.91 4.54
CA PHE A 89 12.08 -5.46 3.48
C PHE A 89 11.67 -4.39 2.48
N VAL A 90 11.29 -4.81 1.28
CA VAL A 90 10.76 -3.94 0.23
C VAL A 90 9.37 -3.44 0.61
N SER A 91 9.20 -2.14 0.83
CA SER A 91 7.95 -1.56 1.33
C SER A 91 7.11 -0.88 0.26
N THR A 92 7.73 -0.31 -0.78
CA THR A 92 7.02 0.33 -1.90
C THR A 92 7.73 0.07 -3.22
N ILE A 93 6.96 -0.28 -4.25
CA ILE A 93 7.42 -0.50 -5.62
C ILE A 93 6.52 0.22 -6.63
N GLU A 94 7.07 0.52 -7.80
CA GLU A 94 6.28 0.88 -8.98
C GLU A 94 6.86 0.21 -10.23
N SER A 95 6.04 -0.11 -11.22
CA SER A 95 6.55 -0.65 -12.47
C SER A 95 7.42 0.38 -13.19
N ARG A 96 8.51 -0.07 -13.84
CA ARG A 96 9.35 0.80 -14.64
C ARG A 96 8.58 1.46 -15.79
N ARG A 97 7.59 0.75 -16.37
CA ARG A 97 6.89 1.16 -17.59
C ARG A 97 5.38 1.34 -17.43
N TYR A 98 4.72 0.52 -16.61
CA TYR A 98 3.26 0.47 -16.53
C TYR A 98 2.74 1.27 -15.31
N PRO A 99 1.48 1.73 -15.32
CA PRO A 99 0.85 2.37 -14.15
C PRO A 99 0.45 1.33 -13.10
N ILE A 100 1.42 0.52 -12.65
CA ILE A 100 1.27 -0.51 -11.62
C ILE A 100 2.11 -0.09 -10.42
N PHE A 101 1.49 -0.05 -9.26
CA PHE A 101 2.07 0.40 -8.00
C PHE A 101 1.79 -0.64 -6.92
N GLY A 102 2.71 -0.79 -5.97
CA GLY A 102 2.56 -1.72 -4.86
C GLY A 102 3.11 -1.13 -3.58
N VAL A 103 2.37 -1.30 -2.49
CA VAL A 103 2.81 -0.98 -1.13
C VAL A 103 2.61 -2.22 -0.26
N GLN A 104 3.56 -2.50 0.61
CA GLN A 104 3.46 -3.59 1.58
C GLN A 104 2.71 -3.15 2.85
N TRP A 105 2.68 -1.84 3.10
CA TRP A 105 1.97 -1.17 4.18
C TRP A 105 0.57 -0.74 3.76
N HIS A 106 -0.24 -0.32 4.73
CA HIS A 106 -1.68 -0.06 4.60
C HIS A 106 -2.01 1.44 4.73
N PRO A 107 -1.92 2.25 3.65
CA PRO A 107 -2.23 3.67 3.72
C PRO A 107 -3.65 3.95 4.19
N GLU A 108 -4.62 3.11 3.80
CA GLU A 108 -6.04 3.28 4.08
C GLU A 108 -6.37 3.28 5.58
N LYS A 109 -5.58 2.55 6.38
CA LYS A 109 -5.85 2.37 7.81
C LYS A 109 -5.77 3.67 8.59
N ASN A 110 -4.88 4.59 8.19
CA ASN A 110 -4.58 5.81 8.95
C ASN A 110 -5.80 6.71 9.17
N GLY A 111 -6.73 6.77 8.21
CA GLY A 111 -7.95 7.59 8.32
C GLY A 111 -9.22 6.79 8.65
N PHE A 112 -9.22 5.49 8.39
CA PHE A 112 -10.46 4.70 8.39
C PHE A 112 -10.51 3.57 9.41
N GLU A 113 -9.36 3.12 9.96
CA GLU A 113 -9.32 1.94 10.85
C GLU A 113 -8.90 2.26 12.30
N TRP A 114 -9.87 2.29 13.21
CA TRP A 114 -9.80 2.77 14.60
C TRP A 114 -9.94 1.67 15.65
N ARG A 115 -9.51 0.45 15.34
CA ARG A 115 -9.55 -0.66 16.31
C ARG A 115 -8.74 -0.30 17.57
N VAL A 116 -9.33 -0.55 18.73
CA VAL A 116 -8.68 -0.34 20.04
C VAL A 116 -7.46 -1.25 20.16
N ASN A 117 -6.41 -0.77 20.82
CA ASN A 117 -5.15 -1.51 21.06
C ASN A 117 -4.36 -1.91 19.80
N THR A 118 -4.46 -1.13 18.72
CA THR A 118 -3.58 -1.27 17.54
C THR A 118 -2.55 -0.15 17.49
N THR A 119 -1.51 -0.34 16.68
CA THR A 119 -0.49 0.70 16.45
C THR A 119 -0.76 1.54 15.20
N ILE A 120 -2.00 1.55 14.70
CA ILE A 120 -2.33 2.30 13.48
C ILE A 120 -2.08 3.79 13.73
N PRO A 121 -1.30 4.48 12.88
CA PRO A 121 -0.95 5.86 13.14
C PRO A 121 -2.07 6.80 12.64
N HIS A 122 -2.63 7.57 13.57
CA HIS A 122 -3.73 8.50 13.31
C HIS A 122 -3.30 9.98 13.42
N THR A 123 -2.00 10.26 13.33
CA THR A 123 -1.52 11.64 13.35
C THR A 123 -2.00 12.38 12.09
N LYS A 124 -2.06 13.72 12.17
CA LYS A 124 -2.38 14.56 11.00
C LYS A 124 -1.54 14.17 9.77
N ASN A 125 -0.23 13.99 9.96
CA ASN A 125 0.68 13.62 8.88
C ASN A 125 0.37 12.22 8.31
N SER A 126 -0.04 11.27 9.15
CA SER A 126 -0.45 9.93 8.71
C SER A 126 -1.70 9.98 7.83
N VAL A 127 -2.67 10.83 8.18
CA VAL A 127 -3.88 11.06 7.38
C VAL A 127 -3.56 11.80 6.08
N GLU A 128 -2.65 12.78 6.11
CA GLU A 128 -2.19 13.47 4.90
C GLU A 128 -1.46 12.51 3.94
N VAL A 129 -0.66 11.58 4.46
CA VAL A 129 -0.03 10.50 3.67
C VAL A 129 -1.09 9.62 3.01
N MET A 130 -2.10 9.15 3.76
CA MET A 130 -3.22 8.39 3.20
C MET A 130 -3.91 9.14 2.05
N GLN A 131 -4.24 10.41 2.28
CA GLN A 131 -4.92 11.24 1.29
C GLN A 131 -4.07 11.43 0.03
N TYR A 132 -2.75 11.61 0.19
CA TYR A 132 -1.83 11.68 -0.93
C TYR A 132 -1.87 10.40 -1.79
N MET A 133 -1.79 9.24 -1.15
CA MET A 133 -1.83 7.94 -1.85
C MET A 133 -3.14 7.76 -2.64
N ALA A 134 -4.27 8.12 -2.02
CA ALA A 134 -5.59 8.06 -2.67
C ALA A 134 -5.70 9.02 -3.87
N ASN A 135 -5.22 10.26 -3.71
CA ASN A 135 -5.22 11.26 -4.78
C ASN A 135 -4.35 10.80 -5.95
N PHE A 136 -3.12 10.36 -5.67
CA PHE A 136 -2.20 9.86 -6.68
C PHE A 136 -2.82 8.72 -7.50
N PHE A 137 -3.37 7.70 -6.84
CA PHE A 137 -3.96 6.56 -7.53
C PHE A 137 -5.18 6.97 -8.37
N THR A 138 -6.03 7.86 -7.83
CA THR A 138 -7.19 8.39 -8.57
C THR A 138 -6.75 9.20 -9.79
N ASP A 139 -5.65 9.97 -9.70
CA ASP A 139 -5.07 10.67 -10.84
C ASP A 139 -4.58 9.70 -11.93
N GLN A 140 -3.98 8.56 -11.54
CA GLN A 140 -3.62 7.52 -12.53
C GLN A 140 -4.85 6.93 -13.22
N ALA A 141 -5.95 6.72 -12.49
CA ALA A 141 -7.20 6.23 -13.06
C ALA A 141 -7.80 7.22 -14.08
N ARG A 142 -7.61 8.54 -13.92
CA ARG A 142 -8.08 9.55 -14.89
C ARG A 142 -7.40 9.51 -16.25
N HIS A 143 -6.29 8.77 -16.40
CA HIS A 143 -5.58 8.64 -17.67
C HIS A 143 -6.20 7.63 -18.64
N ASN A 144 -7.29 6.95 -18.27
CA ASN A 144 -8.05 6.11 -19.18
C ASN A 144 -9.43 6.72 -19.46
N THR A 145 -10.03 6.35 -20.58
CA THR A 145 -11.36 6.83 -21.01
C THR A 145 -12.44 5.76 -20.84
N ASN A 146 -12.21 4.75 -19.98
CA ASN A 146 -13.21 3.71 -19.75
C ASN A 146 -14.43 4.32 -19.07
N HIS A 147 -15.60 3.84 -19.46
CA HIS A 147 -16.88 4.19 -18.88
C HIS A 147 -17.83 3.00 -19.04
N PHE A 148 -18.94 2.99 -18.30
CA PHE A 148 -20.04 2.06 -18.55
C PHE A 148 -20.77 2.42 -19.85
N ASP A 149 -21.46 1.44 -20.45
CA ASP A 149 -22.25 1.67 -21.67
C ASP A 149 -23.48 2.55 -21.42
N SER A 150 -24.01 2.53 -20.18
CA SER A 150 -25.15 3.33 -19.77
C SER A 150 -25.05 3.75 -18.29
N LEU A 151 -25.72 4.84 -17.94
CA LEU A 151 -25.89 5.27 -16.55
C LEU A 151 -26.59 4.19 -15.70
N GLN A 152 -27.52 3.44 -16.30
CA GLN A 152 -28.23 2.37 -15.60
C GLN A 152 -27.28 1.24 -15.21
N ASP A 153 -26.36 0.87 -16.10
CA ASP A 153 -25.33 -0.13 -15.80
C ASP A 153 -24.36 0.38 -14.74
N GLU A 154 -23.89 1.62 -14.84
CA GLU A 154 -23.03 2.23 -13.83
C GLU A 154 -23.65 2.14 -12.43
N LEU A 155 -24.88 2.65 -12.28
CA LEU A 155 -25.57 2.67 -10.99
C LEU A 155 -25.75 1.29 -10.37
N LYS A 156 -25.84 0.23 -11.19
CA LYS A 156 -25.96 -1.15 -10.73
C LYS A 156 -24.67 -1.68 -10.09
N TYR A 157 -23.50 -1.26 -10.57
CA TYR A 157 -22.20 -1.79 -10.12
C TYR A 157 -21.49 -0.93 -9.08
N LEU A 158 -21.97 0.29 -8.80
CA LEU A 158 -21.40 1.14 -7.76
C LEU A 158 -21.53 0.53 -6.36
N ILE A 159 -20.54 0.76 -5.51
CA ILE A 159 -20.53 0.27 -4.11
C ILE A 159 -21.72 0.79 -3.28
N TYR A 160 -22.37 1.87 -3.72
CA TYR A 160 -23.56 2.44 -3.11
C TYR A 160 -24.79 1.50 -3.12
N GLN A 161 -24.76 0.43 -3.92
CA GLN A 161 -25.80 -0.60 -3.91
C GLN A 161 -25.67 -1.58 -2.74
N TYR A 162 -24.59 -1.50 -1.98
CA TYR A 162 -24.27 -2.45 -0.93
C TYR A 162 -24.23 -1.75 0.42
N THR A 163 -24.60 -2.47 1.48
CA THR A 163 -24.54 -1.98 2.85
C THR A 163 -23.43 -2.73 3.59
N PRO A 164 -22.42 -2.04 4.14
CA PRO A 164 -21.42 -2.70 4.96
C PRO A 164 -21.98 -3.02 6.34
N GLU A 165 -21.48 -4.08 6.96
CA GLU A 165 -21.82 -4.44 8.33
C GLU A 165 -20.74 -3.93 9.29
N PHE A 166 -21.15 -3.41 10.44
CA PHE A 166 -20.22 -3.17 11.55
C PHE A 166 -19.74 -4.51 12.07
N TYR A 167 -18.44 -4.73 12.04
CA TYR A 167 -17.86 -6.01 12.40
C TYR A 167 -17.20 -5.94 13.77
N ASP A 168 -17.39 -6.99 14.55
CA ASP A 168 -16.91 -7.11 15.94
C ASP A 168 -15.40 -6.81 16.03
N LEU A 169 -15.04 -5.71 16.70
CA LEU A 169 -13.67 -5.21 16.79
C LEU A 169 -12.73 -6.14 17.59
N ASP A 170 -13.29 -7.07 18.37
CA ASP A 170 -12.50 -8.10 19.05
C ASP A 170 -12.08 -9.22 18.08
N LYS A 171 -12.80 -9.35 16.95
CA LYS A 171 -12.60 -10.40 15.94
C LYS A 171 -12.11 -9.88 14.59
N SER A 172 -11.96 -8.56 14.45
CA SER A 172 -11.71 -7.90 13.18
C SER A 172 -10.61 -6.85 13.25
N HIS A 173 -9.88 -6.69 12.14
CA HIS A 173 -8.98 -5.56 11.90
C HIS A 173 -9.65 -4.41 11.10
N PHE A 174 -10.96 -4.54 10.85
CA PHE A 174 -11.78 -3.63 10.06
C PHE A 174 -13.03 -3.22 10.85
N GLN A 175 -13.40 -1.93 10.87
CA GLN A 175 -14.66 -1.52 11.52
C GLN A 175 -15.88 -1.93 10.72
N GLN A 176 -15.77 -1.91 9.39
CA GLN A 176 -16.88 -2.18 8.49
C GLN A 176 -16.41 -3.07 7.35
N VAL A 177 -17.22 -4.07 7.00
CA VAL A 177 -16.92 -5.04 5.93
C VAL A 177 -18.13 -5.20 5.02
N TYR A 178 -17.90 -5.24 3.71
CA TYR A 178 -18.92 -5.61 2.73
C TYR A 178 -18.85 -7.12 2.49
N PHE A 179 -19.98 -7.81 2.68
CA PHE A 179 -20.13 -9.23 2.34
C PHE A 179 -20.92 -9.37 1.05
N PHE A 180 -20.45 -10.23 0.14
CA PHE A 180 -21.08 -10.51 -1.15
C PHE A 180 -21.42 -11.99 -1.22
N SER A 181 -22.62 -12.34 -1.66
CA SER A 181 -22.97 -13.72 -1.97
C SER A 181 -22.33 -14.14 -3.29
N GLU A 182 -21.82 -15.37 -3.34
CA GLU A 182 -21.42 -16.03 -4.59
C GLU A 182 -22.60 -16.26 -5.55
#